data_AF-A0A820CIZ4-F1
#
_entry.id   AF-A0A820CIZ4-F1
#
_cell.length_a   1.000
_cell.length_b   1.000
_cell.length_c   1.000
_cell.angle_alpha   90.00
_cell.angle_beta   90.00
_cell.angle_gamma   90.00
#
_symmetry.space_group_name_H-M   'P 1'
#
loop_
_entity.id
_entity.type
_entity.pdbx_description
1 polymer ?
#
loop_
_entity_poly.entity_id
_entity_poly.type
_entity_poly.pdbx_seq_one_letter_code
_entity_poly.pdbx_strand_id
1 'polypeptide(L)'
;MATTTQTLASQLSNLSNKLLIYYLAPIYVFGTLGNILNIIIFLRRNLRSSACSQYFICMSMAQIILFNAAAINRTIALLIGYDLSTTVNALCKLRIYFYLSSLGIMRQCLCLISIDRWIITTKSASIRKFSSLRNVRWLIIGSTLFWILYSIHTLIGYQLSPPRGCTNLADPSYSLFYAIQIIISASLTWIIMIVFSIVSLR
;
A
#
# COMPACT_ATOMS: atom_id res chain seq x y z
N MET A 1 -30.57 -5.33 30.68
CA MET A 1 -29.55 -5.88 29.76
C MET A 1 -29.43 -5.12 28.43
N ALA A 2 -30.45 -4.35 27.98
CA ALA A 2 -30.35 -3.55 26.75
C ALA A 2 -29.58 -2.22 26.89
N THR A 3 -29.46 -1.67 28.12
CA THR A 3 -28.79 -0.40 28.40
C THR A 3 -27.26 -0.49 28.35
N THR A 4 -26.66 -1.61 28.78
CA THR A 4 -25.20 -1.81 28.79
C THR A 4 -24.60 -2.02 27.39
N THR A 5 -25.35 -2.62 26.46
CA THR A 5 -24.94 -2.78 25.05
C THR A 5 -24.95 -1.44 24.30
N GLN A 6 -25.93 -0.57 24.58
CA GLN A 6 -25.99 0.77 23.99
C GLN A 6 -24.84 1.67 24.46
N THR A 7 -24.42 1.56 25.72
CA THR A 7 -23.26 2.31 26.26
C THR A 7 -21.93 1.83 25.69
N LEU A 8 -21.78 0.53 25.40
CA LEU A 8 -20.55 -0.01 24.82
C LEU A 8 -20.39 0.41 23.35
N ALA A 9 -21.47 0.34 22.56
CA ALA A 9 -21.44 0.72 21.15
C ALA A 9 -21.08 2.21 20.97
N SER A 10 -21.61 3.10 21.82
CA SER A 10 -21.29 4.53 21.79
C SER A 10 -19.84 4.81 22.20
N GLN A 11 -19.32 4.10 23.20
CA GLN A 11 -17.90 4.20 23.59
C GLN A 11 -16.95 3.74 22.48
N LEU A 12 -17.25 2.63 21.79
CA LEU A 12 -16.46 2.15 20.66
C LEU A 12 -16.47 3.15 19.49
N SER A 13 -17.64 3.71 19.17
CA SER A 13 -17.76 4.72 18.12
C SER A 13 -16.94 5.97 18.45
N ASN A 14 -17.00 6.45 19.69
CA ASN A 14 -16.23 7.61 20.14
C ASN A 14 -14.71 7.33 20.10
N LEU A 15 -14.27 6.15 20.53
CA LEU A 15 -12.88 5.73 20.43
C LEU A 15 -12.42 5.66 18.97
N SER A 16 -13.21 5.06 18.08
CA SER A 16 -12.91 4.97 16.66
C SER A 16 -12.75 6.36 16.04
N ASN A 17 -13.66 7.29 16.34
CA ASN A 17 -13.58 8.67 15.87
C ASN A 17 -12.32 9.39 16.36
N LYS A 18 -11.96 9.22 17.65
CA LYS A 18 -10.70 9.77 18.18
C LYS A 18 -9.48 9.20 17.46
N LEU A 19 -9.44 7.89 17.23
CA LEU A 19 -8.34 7.26 16.50
C LEU A 19 -8.23 7.79 15.06
N LEU A 20 -9.37 7.96 14.38
CA LEU A 20 -9.41 8.48 13.03
C LEU A 20 -8.92 9.94 12.96
N ILE A 21 -9.38 10.80 13.87
CA ILE A 21 -9.01 12.23 13.88
C ILE A 21 -7.56 12.42 14.30
N TYR A 22 -7.12 11.78 15.39
CA TYR A 22 -5.80 12.04 15.96
C TYR A 22 -4.66 11.26 15.31
N TYR A 23 -4.95 10.14 14.63
CA TYR A 23 -3.90 9.33 14.00
C TYR A 23 -4.07 9.23 12.49
N LEU A 24 -5.25 8.82 11.99
CA LEU A 24 -5.42 8.57 10.56
C LEU A 24 -5.28 9.85 9.72
N ALA A 25 -5.87 10.97 10.16
CA ALA A 25 -5.80 12.23 9.44
C ALA A 25 -4.37 12.81 9.39
N PRO A 26 -3.60 12.91 10.50
CA PRO A 26 -2.19 13.31 10.43
C PRO A 26 -1.33 12.37 9.59
N ILE A 27 -1.49 11.05 9.72
CA ILE A 27 -0.75 10.08 8.90
C ILE A 27 -1.04 10.30 7.41
N TYR A 28 -2.30 10.54 7.05
CA TYR A 28 -2.68 10.84 5.67
C TYR A 28 -2.02 12.13 5.16
N VAL A 29 -2.09 13.22 5.92
CA VAL A 29 -1.53 14.53 5.52
C VAL A 29 -0.01 14.45 5.39
N PHE A 30 0.68 14.04 6.46
CA PHE A 30 2.13 13.96 6.46
C PHE A 30 2.66 12.88 5.53
N GLY A 31 1.98 11.73 5.43
CA GLY A 31 2.35 10.65 4.54
C GLY A 31 2.23 11.06 3.06
N THR A 32 1.17 11.77 2.69
CA THR A 32 0.99 12.27 1.32
C THR A 32 2.01 13.36 0.99
N LEU A 33 2.17 14.35 1.87
CA LEU A 33 3.17 15.41 1.70
C LEU A 33 4.59 14.86 1.60
N GLY A 34 4.98 13.95 2.49
CA GLY A 34 6.30 13.31 2.47
C GLY A 34 6.57 12.56 1.17
N ASN A 35 5.58 11.82 0.65
CA ASN A 35 5.75 11.12 -0.62
C ASN A 35 5.80 12.06 -1.83
N ILE A 36 5.08 13.18 -1.82
CA ILE A 36 5.19 14.22 -2.86
C ILE A 36 6.60 14.81 -2.85
N LEU A 37 7.13 15.17 -1.66
CA LEU A 37 8.48 15.70 -1.52
C LEU A 37 9.54 14.68 -1.99
N ASN A 38 9.39 13.39 -1.67
CA ASN A 38 10.26 12.33 -2.16
C ASN A 38 10.30 12.29 -3.70
N ILE A 39 9.14 12.35 -4.36
CA ILE A 39 9.06 12.37 -5.82
C ILE A 39 9.81 13.60 -6.37
N ILE A 40 9.56 14.78 -5.81
CA ILE A 40 10.23 16.02 -6.24
C ILE A 40 11.75 15.92 -6.09
N ILE A 41 12.24 15.38 -4.97
CA ILE A 41 13.67 15.21 -4.70
C ILE A 41 14.30 14.23 -5.69
N PHE A 42 13.72 13.05 -5.87
CA PHE A 42 14.28 12.01 -6.73
C PHE A 42 14.17 12.31 -8.22
N LEU A 43 13.26 13.22 -8.64
CA LEU A 43 13.19 13.72 -10.01
C LEU A 43 14.30 14.73 -10.35
N ARG A 44 15.02 15.27 -9.37
CA ARG A 44 16.15 16.19 -9.62
C ARG A 44 17.22 15.52 -10.50
N ARG A 45 17.83 16.31 -11.39
CA ARG A 45 18.77 15.83 -12.43
C ARG A 45 19.91 14.96 -11.89
N ASN A 46 20.39 15.26 -10.67
CA ASN A 46 21.51 14.56 -10.05
C ASN A 46 21.12 13.18 -9.47
N LEU A 47 19.85 12.96 -9.14
CA LEU A 47 19.38 11.72 -8.50
C LEU A 47 18.63 10.82 -9.49
N ARG A 48 17.96 11.38 -10.50
CA ARG A 48 17.17 10.60 -11.47
C ARG A 48 17.97 9.59 -12.30
N SER A 49 19.30 9.72 -12.36
CA SER A 49 20.20 8.80 -13.05
C SER A 49 20.50 7.52 -12.26
N SER A 50 20.12 7.45 -10.99
CA SER A 50 20.27 6.26 -10.15
C SER A 50 19.09 5.29 -10.36
N ALA A 51 19.41 4.01 -10.51
CA ALA A 51 18.44 2.92 -10.51
C ALA A 51 17.58 2.92 -9.24
N CYS A 52 18.21 3.02 -8.07
CA CYS A 52 17.55 3.08 -6.78
C CYS A 52 16.50 4.21 -6.69
N SER A 53 16.80 5.39 -7.25
CA SER A 53 15.87 6.52 -7.26
C SER A 53 14.60 6.25 -8.07
N GLN A 54 14.68 5.45 -9.14
CA GLN A 54 13.49 5.07 -9.92
C GLN A 54 12.53 4.19 -9.09
N TYR A 55 13.06 3.27 -8.29
CA TYR A 55 12.24 2.47 -7.37
C TYR A 55 11.60 3.32 -6.27
N PHE A 56 12.32 4.31 -5.72
CA PHE A 56 11.76 5.23 -4.72
C PHE A 56 10.62 6.08 -5.28
N ILE A 57 10.75 6.59 -6.52
CA ILE A 57 9.67 7.34 -7.18
C ILE A 57 8.44 6.44 -7.34
N CYS A 58 8.62 5.23 -7.88
CA CYS A 58 7.51 4.28 -8.06
C CYS A 58 6.83 3.94 -6.72
N MET A 59 7.62 3.69 -5.68
CA MET A 59 7.11 3.45 -4.33
C MET A 59 6.31 4.63 -3.79
N SER A 60 6.82 5.85 -3.92
CA SER A 60 6.13 7.04 -3.44
C SER A 60 4.83 7.31 -4.19
N MET A 61 4.78 7.05 -5.50
CA MET A 61 3.53 7.09 -6.26
C MET A 61 2.52 6.06 -5.74
N ALA A 62 2.96 4.81 -5.54
CA ALA A 62 2.12 3.77 -4.98
C ALA A 62 1.62 4.11 -3.56
N GLN A 63 2.46 4.68 -2.70
CA GLN A 63 2.05 5.11 -1.35
C GLN A 63 0.99 6.22 -1.39
N ILE A 64 1.08 7.18 -2.31
CA ILE A 64 0.04 8.20 -2.47
C ILE A 64 -1.30 7.56 -2.86
N ILE A 65 -1.31 6.64 -3.83
CA ILE A 65 -2.53 5.94 -4.22
C ILE A 65 -3.06 5.10 -3.06
N LEU A 66 -2.19 4.41 -2.32
CA LEU A 66 -2.53 3.63 -1.14
C LEU A 66 -3.21 4.49 -0.06
N PHE A 67 -2.65 5.64 0.27
CA PHE A 67 -3.22 6.55 1.27
C PHE A 67 -4.58 7.10 0.83
N ASN A 68 -4.72 7.45 -0.45
CA ASN A 68 -6.01 7.86 -0.99
C ASN A 68 -7.03 6.73 -0.90
N ALA A 69 -6.69 5.51 -1.33
CA ALA A 69 -7.58 4.36 -1.23
C ALA A 69 -7.92 3.99 0.23
N ALA A 70 -6.97 4.10 1.15
CA ALA A 70 -7.17 3.72 2.55
C ALA A 70 -7.98 4.76 3.34
N ALA A 71 -7.63 6.04 3.21
CA ALA A 71 -8.00 7.07 4.17
C ALA A 71 -8.93 8.15 3.62
N ILE A 72 -8.92 8.46 2.31
CA ILE A 72 -9.63 9.66 1.78
C ILE A 72 -11.11 9.68 2.14
N ASN A 73 -11.82 8.56 1.93
CA ASN A 73 -13.26 8.46 2.20
C ASN A 73 -13.57 8.63 3.69
N ARG A 74 -12.72 8.08 4.56
CA ARG A 74 -12.89 8.21 6.01
C ARG A 74 -12.57 9.62 6.50
N THR A 75 -11.52 10.24 5.97
CA THR A 75 -11.16 11.62 6.32
C THR A 75 -12.22 12.60 5.83
N ILE A 76 -12.75 12.41 4.63
CA ILE A 76 -13.88 13.20 4.10
C ILE A 76 -15.12 12.97 4.98
N ALA A 77 -15.45 11.71 5.31
CA ALA A 77 -16.60 11.42 6.18
C ALA A 77 -16.51 12.09 7.56
N LEU A 78 -15.31 12.27 8.12
CA LEU A 78 -15.13 13.04 9.37
C LEU A 78 -15.42 14.53 9.20
N LEU A 79 -15.17 15.10 8.02
CA LEU A 79 -15.34 16.53 7.74
C LEU A 79 -16.78 16.88 7.37
N ILE A 80 -17.45 16.04 6.57
CA ILE A 80 -18.80 16.29 6.03
C ILE A 80 -19.90 15.39 6.62
N GLY A 81 -19.55 14.44 7.49
CA GLY A 81 -20.51 13.53 8.13
C GLY A 81 -21.07 12.43 7.22
N TYR A 82 -20.53 12.26 6.00
CA TYR A 82 -21.04 11.32 5.00
C TYR A 82 -19.92 10.48 4.36
N ASP A 83 -20.05 9.15 4.37
CA ASP A 83 -19.09 8.23 3.75
C ASP A 83 -19.63 7.68 2.42
N LEU A 84 -19.07 8.13 1.30
CA LEU A 84 -19.46 7.64 -0.04
C LEU A 84 -19.12 6.16 -0.25
N SER A 85 -18.12 5.63 0.47
CA SER A 85 -17.68 4.25 0.32
C SER A 85 -18.63 3.23 0.93
N THR A 86 -19.58 3.68 1.76
CA THR A 86 -20.64 2.86 2.35
C THR A 86 -21.96 2.93 1.59
N THR A 87 -22.03 3.73 0.52
CA THR A 87 -23.24 3.91 -0.30
C THR A 87 -23.09 3.39 -1.73
N VAL A 88 -21.91 3.48 -2.33
CA VAL A 88 -21.70 3.08 -3.73
C VAL A 88 -20.85 1.81 -3.83
N ASN A 89 -21.45 0.70 -4.28
CA ASN A 89 -20.77 -0.59 -4.42
C ASN A 89 -19.53 -0.52 -5.35
N ALA A 90 -19.61 0.24 -6.44
CA ALA A 90 -18.48 0.45 -7.35
C ALA A 90 -17.30 1.14 -6.65
N LEU A 91 -17.56 2.15 -5.81
CA LEU A 91 -16.51 2.83 -5.04
C LEU A 91 -15.88 1.91 -3.99
N CYS A 92 -16.68 1.08 -3.31
CA CYS A 92 -16.17 0.04 -2.41
C CYS A 92 -15.17 -0.88 -3.12
N LYS A 93 -15.55 -1.44 -4.28
CA LYS A 93 -14.69 -2.34 -5.08
C LYS A 93 -13.42 -1.65 -5.57
N LEU A 94 -13.55 -0.47 -6.19
CA LEU A 94 -12.41 0.29 -6.70
C LEU A 94 -11.45 0.68 -5.59
N ARG A 95 -11.96 1.07 -4.42
CA ARG A 95 -11.15 1.42 -3.26
C ARG A 95 -10.27 0.24 -2.83
N ILE A 96 -10.84 -0.95 -2.68
CA ILE A 96 -10.07 -2.13 -2.26
C ILE A 96 -9.08 -2.56 -3.36
N TYR A 97 -9.47 -2.45 -4.63
CA TYR A 97 -8.59 -2.71 -5.75
C TYR A 97 -7.35 -1.81 -5.74
N PHE A 98 -7.53 -0.49 -5.63
CA PHE A 98 -6.42 0.47 -5.56
C PHE A 98 -5.59 0.29 -4.30
N TYR A 99 -6.22 -0.06 -3.17
CA TYR A 99 -5.51 -0.37 -1.94
C TYR A 99 -4.56 -1.56 -2.12
N LEU A 100 -5.06 -2.69 -2.62
CA LEU A 100 -4.28 -3.93 -2.70
C LEU A 100 -3.18 -3.84 -3.75
N SER A 101 -3.49 -3.29 -4.92
CA SER A 101 -2.52 -3.06 -6.00
C SER A 101 -1.38 -2.15 -5.54
N SER A 102 -1.72 -1.01 -4.93
CA SER A 102 -0.72 -0.05 -4.45
C SER A 102 0.12 -0.60 -3.31
N LEU A 103 -0.48 -1.38 -2.39
CA LEU A 103 0.24 -2.03 -1.31
C LEU A 103 1.25 -3.06 -1.84
N GLY A 104 0.86 -3.85 -2.85
CA GLY A 104 1.73 -4.78 -3.55
C GLY A 104 2.89 -4.06 -4.24
N ILE A 105 2.61 -2.98 -4.97
CA ILE A 105 3.62 -2.16 -5.67
C ILE A 105 4.60 -1.53 -4.68
N MET A 106 4.12 -0.98 -3.58
CA MET A 106 4.97 -0.40 -2.54
C MET A 106 5.93 -1.46 -1.96
N ARG A 107 5.42 -2.63 -1.58
CA ARG A 107 6.20 -3.72 -0.98
C ARG A 107 7.26 -4.28 -1.91
N GLN A 108 6.91 -4.52 -3.18
CA GLN A 108 7.90 -5.00 -4.15
C GLN A 108 8.99 -3.95 -4.40
N CYS A 109 8.66 -2.65 -4.44
CA CYS A 109 9.66 -1.62 -4.62
C CYS A 109 10.61 -1.58 -3.43
N LEU A 110 10.13 -1.84 -2.20
CA LEU A 110 11.00 -1.95 -1.02
C LEU A 110 11.98 -3.12 -1.18
N CYS A 111 11.49 -4.30 -1.58
CA CYS A 111 12.34 -5.45 -1.88
C CYS A 111 13.39 -5.12 -2.94
N LEU A 112 12.97 -4.52 -4.06
CA LEU A 112 13.84 -4.19 -5.18
C LEU A 112 14.89 -3.15 -4.78
N ILE A 113 14.57 -2.18 -3.92
CA ILE A 113 15.55 -1.23 -3.39
C ILE A 113 16.61 -1.95 -2.54
N SER A 114 16.20 -2.85 -1.65
CA SER A 114 17.15 -3.62 -0.83
C SER A 114 18.06 -4.49 -1.70
N ILE A 115 17.51 -5.15 -2.72
CA ILE A 115 18.27 -5.95 -3.67
C ILE A 115 19.23 -5.08 -4.49
N ASP A 116 18.75 -3.95 -5.03
CA ASP A 116 19.55 -3.03 -5.85
C ASP A 116 20.74 -2.46 -5.06
N ARG A 117 20.54 -2.11 -3.79
CA ARG A 117 21.63 -1.68 -2.90
C ARG A 117 22.73 -2.74 -2.77
N TRP A 118 22.35 -3.99 -2.54
CA TRP A 118 23.30 -5.10 -2.51
C TRP A 118 23.98 -5.34 -3.87
N ILE A 119 23.23 -5.25 -4.97
CA ILE A 119 23.78 -5.39 -6.33
C ILE A 119 24.89 -4.36 -6.56
N ILE A 120 24.73 -3.13 -6.09
CA ILE A 120 25.72 -2.06 -6.29
C ILE A 120 26.97 -2.28 -5.42
N THR A 121 26.85 -2.83 -4.22
CA THR A 121 27.99 -3.08 -3.32
C THR A 121 28.81 -4.30 -3.69
N THR A 122 28.30 -5.18 -4.55
CA THR A 122 29.03 -6.40 -4.94
C THR A 122 30.28 -6.13 -5.79
N LYS A 123 31.32 -6.95 -5.59
CA LYS A 123 32.57 -6.89 -6.36
C LYS A 123 32.40 -7.34 -7.82
N SER A 124 31.39 -8.17 -8.12
CA SER A 124 31.16 -8.72 -9.46
C SER A 124 30.58 -7.67 -10.42
N ALA A 125 31.32 -7.35 -11.48
CA ALA A 125 30.88 -6.42 -12.52
C ALA A 125 29.65 -6.93 -13.28
N SER A 126 29.52 -8.23 -13.48
CA SER A 126 28.37 -8.84 -14.15
C SER A 126 27.09 -8.64 -13.34
N ILE A 127 27.16 -8.72 -12.01
CA ILE A 127 26.00 -8.51 -11.13
C ILE A 127 25.63 -7.01 -11.12
N ARG A 128 26.61 -6.09 -11.02
CA ARG A 128 26.34 -4.65 -11.06
C ARG A 128 25.59 -4.18 -12.31
N LYS A 129 25.77 -4.85 -13.46
CA LYS A 129 25.05 -4.53 -14.70
C LYS A 129 23.52 -4.69 -14.57
N PHE A 130 23.03 -5.48 -13.61
CA PHE A 130 21.59 -5.59 -13.36
C PHE A 130 20.97 -4.30 -12.83
N SER A 131 21.73 -3.45 -12.13
CA SER A 131 21.31 -2.11 -11.67
C SER A 131 21.33 -1.04 -12.79
N SER A 132 21.28 -1.46 -14.06
CA SER A 132 21.16 -0.51 -15.16
C SER A 132 19.74 0.08 -15.22
N LEU A 133 19.65 1.37 -15.57
CA LEU A 133 18.35 2.07 -15.69
C LEU A 133 17.36 1.37 -16.62
N ARG A 134 17.85 0.73 -17.69
CA ARG A 134 17.00 -0.02 -18.63
C ARG A 134 16.34 -1.20 -17.93
N ASN A 135 17.12 -2.02 -17.22
CA ASN A 135 16.61 -3.21 -16.53
C ASN A 135 15.65 -2.82 -15.40
N VAL A 136 16.02 -1.80 -14.61
CA VAL A 136 15.17 -1.28 -13.54
C VAL A 136 13.81 -0.81 -14.04
N ARG A 137 13.76 -0.10 -15.17
CA ARG A 137 12.48 0.33 -15.77
C ARG A 137 11.61 -0.86 -16.17
N TRP A 138 12.18 -1.87 -16.83
CA TRP A 138 11.44 -3.08 -17.21
C TRP A 138 10.95 -3.86 -15.99
N LEU A 139 11.76 -3.96 -14.93
CA LEU A 139 11.36 -4.57 -13.67
C LEU A 139 10.21 -3.80 -13.02
N ILE A 140 10.28 -2.47 -12.95
CA ILE A 140 9.19 -1.64 -12.41
C ILE A 140 7.91 -1.84 -13.22
N ILE A 141 7.97 -1.76 -14.55
CA ILE A 141 6.79 -1.90 -15.41
C ILE A 141 6.18 -3.30 -15.28
N GLY A 142 6.98 -4.35 -15.44
CA GLY A 142 6.49 -5.73 -15.38
C GLY A 142 5.90 -6.07 -14.01
N SER A 143 6.58 -5.67 -12.95
CA SER A 143 6.13 -5.92 -11.58
C SER A 143 4.89 -5.08 -11.21
N THR A 144 4.77 -3.85 -11.71
CA THR A 144 3.57 -3.02 -11.56
C THR A 144 2.37 -3.65 -12.27
N LEU A 145 2.54 -4.09 -13.51
CA LEU A 145 1.49 -4.79 -14.27
C LEU A 145 1.03 -6.06 -13.57
N PHE A 146 1.97 -6.85 -13.02
CA PHE A 146 1.65 -8.03 -12.24
C PHE A 146 0.70 -7.71 -11.08
N TRP A 147 0.98 -6.71 -10.24
CA TRP A 147 0.09 -6.38 -9.11
C TRP A 147 -1.23 -5.75 -9.52
N ILE A 148 -1.26 -4.96 -10.59
CA ILE A 148 -2.50 -4.41 -11.16
C ILE A 148 -3.42 -5.54 -11.61
N LEU A 149 -2.88 -6.53 -12.34
CA LEU A 149 -3.63 -7.69 -12.82
C LEU A 149 -4.03 -8.63 -11.68
N TYR A 150 -3.09 -8.94 -10.79
CA TYR A 150 -3.34 -9.80 -9.64
C TYR A 150 -4.46 -9.23 -8.76
N SER A 151 -4.49 -7.92 -8.53
CA SER A 151 -5.52 -7.30 -7.68
C SER A 151 -6.93 -7.33 -8.27
N ILE A 152 -7.13 -7.71 -9.54
CA ILE A 152 -8.46 -7.77 -10.18
C ILE A 152 -9.44 -8.66 -9.40
N HIS A 153 -8.96 -9.72 -8.72
CA HIS A 153 -9.81 -10.59 -7.91
C HIS A 153 -10.62 -9.81 -6.85
N THR A 154 -10.12 -8.65 -6.39
CA THR A 154 -10.82 -7.81 -5.40
C THR A 154 -12.06 -7.11 -5.94
N LEU A 155 -12.12 -6.83 -7.25
CA LEU A 155 -13.30 -6.24 -7.88
C LEU A 155 -14.50 -7.19 -7.89
N ILE A 156 -14.22 -8.49 -7.80
CA ILE A 156 -15.23 -9.55 -7.74
C ILE A 156 -15.48 -9.93 -6.27
N GLY A 157 -14.42 -10.08 -5.49
CA GLY A 157 -14.47 -10.62 -4.13
C GLY A 157 -14.92 -9.66 -3.03
N TYR A 158 -15.14 -8.37 -3.34
CA TYR A 158 -15.66 -7.38 -2.39
C TYR A 158 -17.02 -6.86 -2.81
N GLN A 159 -17.88 -6.57 -1.84
CA GLN A 159 -19.19 -5.96 -2.07
C GLN A 159 -19.59 -5.08 -0.90
N LEU A 160 -20.48 -4.15 -1.20
CA LEU A 160 -21.16 -3.38 -0.17
C LEU A 160 -22.24 -4.26 0.48
N SER A 161 -22.16 -4.47 1.79
CA SER A 161 -23.13 -5.23 2.58
C SER A 161 -23.61 -4.37 3.77
N PRO A 162 -24.70 -3.61 3.61
CA PRO A 162 -25.32 -2.89 4.71
C PRO A 162 -25.79 -3.86 5.83
N PRO A 163 -25.60 -3.55 7.12
CA PRO A 163 -24.99 -2.35 7.71
C PRO A 163 -23.45 -2.46 7.89
N ARG A 164 -22.83 -3.57 7.49
CA ARG A 164 -21.39 -3.85 7.71
C ARG A 164 -20.45 -3.02 6.83
N GLY A 165 -20.97 -2.39 5.78
CA GLY A 165 -20.19 -1.57 4.85
C GLY A 165 -19.49 -2.40 3.78
N CYS A 166 -18.33 -1.95 3.33
CA CYS A 166 -17.55 -2.63 2.29
C CYS A 166 -16.83 -3.85 2.88
N THR A 167 -17.32 -5.05 2.57
CA THR A 167 -16.75 -6.31 3.07
C THR A 167 -16.38 -7.22 1.92
N ASN A 168 -15.56 -8.22 2.20
CA ASN A 168 -15.43 -9.33 1.27
C ASN A 168 -16.77 -10.09 1.17
N LEU A 169 -16.94 -10.84 0.07
CA LEU A 169 -18.04 -11.79 -0.05
C LEU A 169 -18.06 -12.69 1.19
N ALA A 170 -19.25 -13.06 1.66
CA ALA A 170 -19.44 -13.93 2.82
C ALA A 170 -18.91 -15.37 2.60
N ASP A 171 -18.17 -15.62 1.51
CA ASP A 171 -17.46 -16.86 1.26
C ASP A 171 -16.23 -16.96 2.18
N PRO A 172 -16.21 -17.95 3.11
CA PRO A 172 -15.07 -18.20 3.97
C PRO A 172 -13.78 -18.47 3.19
N SER A 173 -13.88 -19.07 2.00
CA SER A 173 -12.74 -19.46 1.17
C SER A 173 -11.99 -18.23 0.65
N TYR A 174 -12.72 -17.23 0.17
CA TYR A 174 -12.13 -15.97 -0.30
C TYR A 174 -11.54 -15.16 0.86
N SER A 175 -12.20 -15.17 2.01
CA SER A 175 -11.69 -14.53 3.23
C SER A 175 -10.34 -15.12 3.66
N LEU A 176 -10.24 -16.45 3.66
CA LEU A 176 -9.01 -17.17 3.99
C LEU A 176 -7.90 -16.90 2.96
N PHE A 177 -8.22 -16.95 1.66
CA PHE A 177 -7.29 -16.63 0.58
C PHE A 177 -6.67 -15.24 0.76
N TYR A 178 -7.51 -14.22 1.00
CA TYR A 178 -7.06 -12.86 1.20
C TYR A 178 -6.18 -12.69 2.45
N ALA A 179 -6.54 -13.34 3.55
CA ALA A 179 -5.76 -13.32 4.78
C ALA A 179 -4.36 -13.94 4.58
N ILE A 180 -4.31 -15.13 3.98
CA ILE A 180 -3.06 -15.83 3.66
C ILE A 180 -2.18 -14.97 2.74
N GLN A 181 -2.76 -14.39 1.69
CA GLN A 181 -2.08 -13.51 0.75
C GLN A 181 -1.41 -12.32 1.46
N ILE A 182 -2.12 -11.62 2.36
CA ILE A 182 -1.57 -10.48 3.08
C ILE A 182 -0.39 -10.91 3.95
N ILE A 183 -0.54 -12.00 4.69
CA ILE A 183 0.48 -12.51 5.61
C ILE A 183 1.73 -12.91 4.83
N ILE A 184 1.58 -13.73 3.79
CA ILE A 184 2.71 -14.19 2.96
C ILE A 184 3.41 -13.00 2.31
N SER A 185 2.65 -12.07 1.70
CA SER A 185 3.22 -10.88 1.05
C SER A 185 3.99 -10.00 2.05
N ALA A 186 3.45 -9.79 3.25
CA ALA A 186 4.12 -9.02 4.28
C ALA A 186 5.40 -9.71 4.75
N SER A 187 5.31 -10.98 5.17
CA SER A 187 6.45 -11.75 5.67
C SER A 187 7.58 -11.87 4.64
N LEU A 188 7.23 -12.13 3.38
CA LEU A 188 8.21 -12.21 2.30
C LEU A 188 8.95 -10.88 2.11
N THR A 189 8.24 -9.75 2.19
CA THR A 189 8.85 -8.42 2.07
C THR A 189 9.88 -8.19 3.17
N TRP A 190 9.52 -8.49 4.43
CA TRP A 190 10.43 -8.35 5.56
C TRP A 190 11.65 -9.26 5.45
N ILE A 191 11.47 -10.53 5.09
CA ILE A 191 12.57 -11.48 4.92
C ILE A 191 13.55 -10.98 3.87
N ILE A 192 13.07 -10.59 2.69
CA ILE A 192 13.92 -10.07 1.62
C ILE A 192 14.67 -8.82 2.07
N MET A 193 13.97 -7.85 2.68
CA MET A 193 14.60 -6.63 3.16
C MET A 193 15.71 -6.91 4.19
N ILE A 194 15.46 -7.79 5.17
CA ILE A 194 16.44 -8.14 6.20
C ILE A 194 17.65 -8.83 5.58
N VAL A 195 17.43 -9.85 4.75
CA VAL A 195 18.51 -10.62 4.13
C VAL A 195 19.41 -9.72 3.29
N PHE A 196 18.85 -8.95 2.36
CA PHE A 196 19.67 -8.10 1.49
C PHE A 196 20.29 -6.90 2.22
N SER A 197 19.67 -6.40 3.30
CA SER A 197 20.31 -5.36 4.12
C SER A 197 21.52 -5.91 4.87
N ILE A 198 21.46 -7.12 5.43
CA ILE A 198 22.59 -7.75 6.11
C ILE A 198 23.73 -8.03 5.12
N VAL A 199 23.41 -8.57 3.95
CA VAL A 199 24.44 -8.88 2.94
C VAL A 199 25.04 -7.61 2.35
N SER A 200 24.28 -6.51 2.26
CA SER A 200 24.80 -5.21 1.79
C SER A 200 25.81 -4.56 2.76
N LEU A 201 25.84 -4.95 4.03
CA LEU A 201 26.78 -4.43 5.04
C LEU A 201 28.12 -5.16 5.05
N ARG A 202 28.21 -6.34 4.41
CA ARG A 202 29.43 -7.14 4.30
C ARG A 202 30.24 -6.73 3.07
#